data_AF-A0A143XZA0-F1
#
_entry.id   AF-A0A143XZA0-F1
#
_cell.length_a   1.000
_cell.length_b   1.000
_cell.length_c   1.000
_cell.angle_alpha   90.00
_cell.angle_beta   90.00
_cell.angle_gamma   90.00
#
_symmetry.space_group_name_H-M   'P 1'
#
loop_
_entity.id
_entity.type
_entity.pdbx_description
1 polymer ?
#
loop_
_entity_poly.entity_id
_entity_poly.type
_entity_poly.pdbx_seq_one_letter_code
_entity_poly.pdbx_strand_id
1 'polypeptide(L)'
;MKDYIGRVVRVFESGNKGSLSVGQSGVDCGCSFGTYQFVLRYGVVIDFLKRFFPEEAKNLYYNGPDVASQEWPGKDYSSSPDDVKKVWLKCYEKAGAEQFFYYEHEQIKDICYLPCKTQIQKKLGLDVDNVSRAFQEAVWSGSVHFGAVTAANMLLTAIEEIGNDWGARQEETFNKFYEKRYEATGYERYKTGIYNGNSEVETLRPYLTTTPLRNEKSEEKKMKKVMIDPGHYGSYYNQSPVNPAYYESNFTWELALKIGAYLKQFGFGAALTRDKKDSDPGLVERGNMAVGYDLFLSVHSNGVADNAMNRREEIDYPVAYCMVDDNRFSFDEVSREIGLKLAQGVQEVLQTKQKAEVYLWRADWDRDGNGMLDDNYLGVLHGARLARVPGVVLEHSFHTNTAMTNKLLQESYVEALAKKDAEVIAEFFGMYKKPSVQMTSFGLCDNTVSVTADNIPLYKDASMYNQIGTLKKNEKWRAVQSYSLSDGRKGFRLETGYYINGAQGIKVTKNQMPKTVKAVNSPDGMLNVRDFPNSNGGSVLYQLRNDNLFDVIGECYNNGDHWLLAHIKNETVNITGFVAAQYTK
;
A
#
# COMPACT_ATOMS: atom_id res chain seq x y z
N MET A 1 13.32 11.70 21.66
CA MET A 1 13.46 10.80 20.49
C MET A 1 14.59 9.80 20.74
N LYS A 2 14.36 8.50 20.45
CA LYS A 2 15.43 7.49 20.28
C LYS A 2 16.37 7.94 19.14
N ASP A 3 17.57 7.39 19.04
CA ASP A 3 18.59 7.76 18.03
C ASP A 3 18.00 7.95 16.61
N TYR A 4 18.40 9.00 15.90
CA TYR A 4 17.87 9.43 14.59
C TYR A 4 18.97 10.04 13.70
N ILE A 5 18.81 9.97 12.37
CA ILE A 5 19.76 10.56 11.41
C ILE A 5 19.70 12.08 11.53
N GLY A 6 20.83 12.74 11.73
CA GLY A 6 20.91 14.17 12.02
C GLY A 6 21.11 14.47 13.50
N ARG A 7 21.07 13.45 14.38
CA ARG A 7 21.29 13.63 15.83
C ARG A 7 22.69 14.16 16.13
N VAL A 8 23.70 13.65 15.42
CA VAL A 8 25.10 13.97 15.72
C VAL A 8 25.43 15.40 15.26
N VAL A 9 24.91 15.79 14.09
CA VAL A 9 25.14 17.12 13.52
C VAL A 9 24.20 18.22 14.03
N ARG A 10 23.14 17.87 14.78
CA ARG A 10 22.15 18.82 15.30
C ARG A 10 22.77 20.02 16.03
N VAL A 11 23.85 19.81 16.78
CA VAL A 11 24.52 20.85 17.56
C VAL A 11 24.93 22.06 16.70
N PHE A 12 25.17 21.82 15.41
CA PHE A 12 25.61 22.84 14.47
C PHE A 12 24.47 23.56 13.73
N GLU A 13 23.21 23.13 13.89
CA GLU A 13 22.08 23.68 13.12
C GLU A 13 21.48 24.94 13.78
N SER A 14 21.17 24.89 15.09
CA SER A 14 20.55 26.03 15.79
C SER A 14 21.12 26.32 17.19
N GLY A 15 22.27 25.73 17.52
CA GLY A 15 22.90 25.85 18.84
C GLY A 15 21.95 25.43 19.98
N ASN A 16 22.02 26.13 21.12
CA ASN A 16 21.31 25.73 22.35
C ASN A 16 19.82 26.13 22.39
N LYS A 17 19.33 26.88 21.40
CA LYS A 17 17.96 27.43 21.39
C LYS A 17 16.93 26.50 20.71
N GLY A 18 17.37 25.53 19.89
CA GLY A 18 16.49 24.52 19.31
C GLY A 18 15.31 25.11 18.55
N SER A 19 14.10 24.62 18.81
CA SER A 19 12.83 25.08 18.23
C SER A 19 12.49 26.55 18.53
N LEU A 20 13.11 27.13 19.57
CA LEU A 20 12.92 28.53 19.95
C LEU A 20 13.92 29.48 19.25
N SER A 21 14.79 28.95 18.38
CA SER A 21 15.65 29.76 17.53
C SER A 21 14.82 30.52 16.51
N VAL A 22 14.60 31.82 16.75
CA VAL A 22 13.97 32.73 15.79
C VAL A 22 14.93 33.89 15.57
N GLY A 23 15.31 34.13 14.32
CA GLY A 23 16.30 35.14 13.98
C GLY A 23 16.25 35.49 12.51
N GLN A 24 17.12 36.40 12.10
CA GLN A 24 17.30 36.82 10.72
C GLN A 24 18.68 36.38 10.27
N SER A 25 18.77 35.74 9.11
CA SER A 25 20.04 35.31 8.52
C SER A 25 20.05 35.57 7.01
N GLY A 26 21.04 36.33 6.55
CA GLY A 26 21.24 36.60 5.13
C GLY A 26 20.01 37.25 4.48
N VAL A 27 19.37 36.52 3.56
CA VAL A 27 18.27 36.97 2.71
C VAL A 27 17.03 36.09 2.90
N ASP A 28 16.60 35.92 4.15
CA ASP A 28 15.51 35.03 4.57
C ASP A 28 14.12 35.68 4.59
N CYS A 29 13.94 36.84 3.94
CA CYS A 29 12.74 37.67 4.03
C CYS A 29 12.44 38.14 5.46
N GLY A 30 13.50 38.36 6.24
CA GLY A 30 13.42 38.96 7.57
C GLY A 30 13.29 37.96 8.71
N CYS A 31 13.14 36.64 8.44
CA CYS A 31 13.09 35.66 9.51
C CYS A 31 13.32 34.20 9.09
N SER A 32 13.92 33.44 10.00
CA SER A 32 14.08 31.99 9.98
C SER A 32 13.74 31.39 11.35
N PHE A 33 13.19 30.18 11.35
CA PHE A 33 12.56 29.57 12.54
C PHE A 33 13.09 28.17 12.85
N GLY A 34 13.27 27.89 14.14
CA GLY A 34 13.45 26.56 14.67
C GLY A 34 14.85 25.96 14.52
N THR A 35 14.91 24.66 14.78
CA THR A 35 16.14 23.86 14.86
C THR A 35 16.86 23.78 13.53
N TYR A 36 16.12 23.81 12.43
CA TYR A 36 16.66 23.68 11.07
C TYR A 36 16.47 24.95 10.24
N GLN A 37 16.25 26.10 10.91
CA GLN A 37 16.18 27.43 10.28
C GLN A 37 15.20 27.48 9.09
N PHE A 38 13.93 27.17 9.33
CA PHE A 38 12.87 27.28 8.32
C PHE A 38 12.76 28.72 7.86
N VAL A 39 13.29 28.98 6.67
CA VAL A 39 13.37 30.30 6.06
C VAL A 39 12.00 30.73 5.55
N LEU A 40 11.56 31.94 5.95
CA LEU A 40 10.27 32.50 5.52
C LEU A 40 10.22 32.76 4.01
N ARG A 41 11.34 33.20 3.42
CA ARG A 41 11.50 33.40 1.97
C ARG A 41 11.03 32.21 1.12
N TYR A 42 11.11 30.97 1.61
CA TYR A 42 10.71 29.80 0.84
C TYR A 42 9.36 29.23 1.25
N GLY A 43 8.61 29.92 2.13
CA GLY A 43 7.32 29.43 2.65
C GLY A 43 7.42 28.22 3.60
N VAL A 44 8.61 27.64 3.79
CA VAL A 44 8.82 26.37 4.52
C VAL A 44 8.25 26.40 5.94
N VAL A 45 8.38 27.52 6.65
CA VAL A 45 7.79 27.68 8.00
C VAL A 45 6.26 27.69 7.98
N ILE A 46 5.65 28.33 6.97
CA ILE A 46 4.20 28.39 6.82
C ILE A 46 3.67 27.00 6.43
N ASP A 47 4.33 26.31 5.51
CA ASP A 47 4.00 24.94 5.13
C ASP A 47 4.09 23.98 6.32
N PHE A 48 5.14 24.11 7.12
CA PHE A 48 5.29 23.36 8.37
C PHE A 48 4.11 23.61 9.32
N LEU A 49 3.77 24.88 9.56
CA LEU A 49 2.69 25.24 10.47
C LEU A 49 1.34 24.74 9.93
N LYS A 50 1.08 24.88 8.62
CA LYS A 50 -0.14 24.35 7.98
C LYS A 50 -0.22 22.83 8.06
N ARG A 51 0.91 22.13 7.88
CA ARG A 51 0.98 20.67 7.95
C ARG A 51 0.70 20.14 9.36
N PHE A 52 1.37 20.66 10.37
CA PHE A 52 1.29 20.08 11.72
C PHE A 52 0.26 20.76 12.62
N PHE A 53 -0.18 21.97 12.26
CA PHE A 53 -1.08 22.81 13.04
C PHE A 53 -2.07 23.60 12.14
N PRO A 54 -2.84 22.91 11.28
CA PRO A 54 -3.66 23.56 10.25
C PRO A 54 -4.65 24.58 10.81
N GLU A 55 -5.27 24.29 11.96
CA GLU A 55 -6.23 25.19 12.61
C GLU A 55 -5.59 26.47 13.14
N GLU A 56 -4.38 26.37 13.70
CA GLU A 56 -3.63 27.54 14.15
C GLU A 56 -3.08 28.35 12.98
N ALA A 57 -2.70 27.67 11.90
CA ALA A 57 -2.05 28.26 10.73
C ALA A 57 -3.02 28.69 9.62
N LYS A 58 -4.33 28.50 9.79
CA LYS A 58 -5.35 28.71 8.74
C LYS A 58 -5.35 30.10 8.10
N ASN A 59 -4.90 31.12 8.81
CA ASN A 59 -4.84 32.50 8.32
C ASN A 59 -3.44 32.88 7.80
N LEU A 60 -2.45 31.99 7.90
CA LEU A 60 -1.12 32.22 7.34
C LEU A 60 -1.13 31.92 5.84
N TYR A 61 -0.37 32.70 5.08
CA TYR A 61 -0.32 32.60 3.62
C TYR A 61 1.07 32.93 3.09
N TYR A 62 1.39 32.35 1.94
CA TYR A 62 2.64 32.57 1.19
C TYR A 62 2.29 32.52 -0.31
N ASN A 63 2.47 33.64 -1.01
CA ASN A 63 1.95 33.89 -2.35
C ASN A 63 3.03 33.85 -3.46
N GLY A 64 4.27 33.48 -3.14
CA GLY A 64 5.03 32.65 -4.07
C GLY A 64 6.03 33.22 -5.08
N PRO A 65 6.41 34.51 -5.23
CA PRO A 65 7.70 34.76 -5.87
C PRO A 65 8.83 34.36 -4.91
N ASP A 66 9.98 33.89 -5.39
CA ASP A 66 11.16 33.78 -4.53
C ASP A 66 11.83 35.17 -4.45
N VAL A 67 11.86 35.80 -3.28
CA VAL A 67 12.47 37.14 -3.10
C VAL A 67 13.65 37.05 -2.14
N ALA A 68 14.86 37.23 -2.69
CA ALA A 68 16.06 37.34 -1.88
C ALA A 68 16.12 38.73 -1.21
N SER A 69 15.62 38.85 0.01
CA SER A 69 15.62 40.11 0.78
C SER A 69 16.03 39.87 2.23
N GLN A 70 16.75 40.83 2.81
CA GLN A 70 17.00 40.84 4.25
C GLN A 70 15.74 41.21 5.03
N GLU A 71 14.87 42.03 4.47
CA GLU A 71 13.63 42.49 5.11
C GLU A 71 12.40 41.78 4.54
N TRP A 72 11.30 41.78 5.30
CA TRP A 72 10.03 41.23 4.82
C TRP A 72 9.51 42.03 3.61
N PRO A 73 9.28 41.38 2.45
CA PRO A 73 8.91 42.06 1.20
C PRO A 73 7.49 42.64 1.18
N GLY A 74 6.70 42.43 2.24
CA GLY A 74 5.38 43.01 2.43
C GLY A 74 4.23 42.02 2.29
N LYS A 75 3.03 42.51 2.59
CA LYS A 75 1.80 41.72 2.71
C LYS A 75 1.36 41.00 1.44
N ASP A 76 1.78 41.46 0.26
CA ASP A 76 1.40 40.82 -1.00
C ASP A 76 2.15 39.49 -1.18
N TYR A 77 3.24 39.29 -0.43
CA TYR A 77 4.15 38.16 -0.54
C TYR A 77 3.83 37.02 0.42
N SER A 78 3.73 37.31 1.72
CA SER A 78 3.46 36.32 2.75
C SER A 78 2.87 37.00 3.98
N SER A 79 2.39 36.22 4.94
CA SER A 79 2.19 36.71 6.30
C SER A 79 3.49 37.30 6.88
N SER A 80 3.35 38.28 7.79
CA SER A 80 4.49 38.98 8.38
C SER A 80 5.33 38.05 9.28
N PRO A 81 6.65 38.30 9.45
CA PRO A 81 7.48 37.56 10.41
C PRO A 81 6.88 37.51 11.82
N ASP A 82 6.26 38.59 12.28
CA ASP A 82 5.64 38.67 13.61
C ASP A 82 4.40 37.80 13.74
N ASP A 83 3.53 37.76 12.71
CA ASP A 83 2.36 36.89 12.70
C ASP A 83 2.77 35.42 12.68
N VAL A 84 3.73 35.06 11.83
CA VAL A 84 4.27 33.70 11.74
C VAL A 84 4.92 33.30 13.08
N LYS A 85 5.70 34.19 13.70
CA LYS A 85 6.31 33.97 15.02
C LYS A 85 5.28 33.74 16.11
N LYS A 86 4.19 34.51 16.11
CA LYS A 86 3.10 34.35 17.07
C LYS A 86 2.45 32.97 16.96
N VAL A 87 2.17 32.53 15.74
CA VAL A 87 1.61 31.18 15.49
C VAL A 87 2.61 30.10 15.86
N TRP A 88 3.89 30.26 15.48
CA TRP A 88 4.97 29.33 15.82
C TRP A 88 5.07 29.06 17.32
N LEU A 89 5.13 30.13 18.13
CA LEU A 89 5.22 30.01 19.59
C LEU A 89 3.97 29.35 20.19
N LYS A 90 2.78 29.71 19.71
CA LYS A 90 1.53 29.07 20.13
C LYS A 90 1.54 27.57 19.85
N CYS A 91 2.00 27.16 18.67
CA CYS A 91 2.07 25.75 18.28
C CYS A 91 3.13 24.99 19.08
N TYR A 92 4.27 25.62 19.38
CA TYR A 92 5.30 25.08 20.26
C TYR A 92 4.77 24.82 21.67
N GLU A 93 4.05 25.78 22.26
CA GLU A 93 3.40 25.61 23.56
C GLU A 93 2.34 24.49 23.55
N LYS A 94 1.55 24.41 22.47
CA LYS A 94 0.50 23.39 22.30
C LYS A 94 1.07 21.97 22.20
N ALA A 95 2.13 21.77 21.41
CA ALA A 95 2.71 20.45 21.18
C ALA A 95 3.69 20.01 22.28
N GLY A 96 4.36 20.97 22.93
CA GLY A 96 5.49 20.70 23.80
C GLY A 96 6.79 20.47 23.02
N ALA A 97 7.93 20.69 23.70
CA ALA A 97 9.25 20.78 23.07
C ALA A 97 9.65 19.53 22.25
N GLU A 98 9.42 18.34 22.79
CA GLU A 98 9.84 17.10 22.13
C GLU A 98 9.01 16.81 20.86
N GLN A 99 7.69 16.93 20.95
CA GLN A 99 6.78 16.67 19.83
C GLN A 99 6.93 17.71 18.73
N PHE A 100 7.12 18.99 19.10
CA PHE A 100 7.34 20.05 18.14
C PHE A 100 8.66 19.85 17.38
N PHE A 101 9.74 19.49 18.08
CA PHE A 101 11.01 19.14 17.44
C PHE A 101 10.89 17.91 16.53
N TYR A 102 10.10 16.89 16.93
CA TYR A 102 9.80 15.75 16.07
C TYR A 102 9.15 16.20 14.75
N TYR A 103 8.18 17.11 14.81
CA TYR A 103 7.55 17.65 13.60
C TYR A 103 8.54 18.43 12.73
N GLU A 104 9.40 19.27 13.32
CA GLU A 104 10.44 19.98 12.56
C GLU A 104 11.37 19.00 11.85
N HIS A 105 11.77 17.94 12.55
CA HIS A 105 12.63 16.91 12.03
C HIS A 105 11.99 16.14 10.87
N GLU A 106 10.72 15.75 10.99
CA GLU A 106 9.99 15.07 9.91
C GLU A 106 9.78 15.99 8.71
N GLN A 107 9.52 17.29 8.91
CA GLN A 107 9.42 18.24 7.80
C GLN A 107 10.71 18.29 6.97
N ILE A 108 11.85 18.43 7.62
CA ILE A 108 13.17 18.49 6.97
C ILE A 108 13.54 17.19 6.32
N LYS A 109 13.24 16.08 6.97
CA LYS A 109 13.48 14.77 6.42
C LYS A 109 12.80 14.61 5.06
N ASP A 110 11.54 15.00 4.93
CA ASP A 110 10.85 14.80 3.65
C ASP A 110 11.20 15.84 2.58
N ILE A 111 11.58 17.08 2.93
CA ILE A 111 11.92 18.11 1.92
C ILE A 111 13.41 18.16 1.56
N CYS A 112 14.31 17.70 2.44
CA CYS A 112 15.75 17.72 2.22
C CYS A 112 16.33 16.31 2.10
N TYR A 113 16.24 15.52 3.16
CA TYR A 113 17.02 14.28 3.27
C TYR A 113 16.55 13.18 2.32
N LEU A 114 15.25 12.86 2.31
CA LEU A 114 14.69 11.83 1.43
C LEU A 114 14.87 12.16 -0.05
N PRO A 115 14.60 13.39 -0.52
CA PRO A 115 14.90 13.78 -1.90
C PRO A 115 16.39 13.67 -2.23
N CYS A 116 17.29 14.05 -1.31
CA CYS A 116 18.74 13.93 -1.52
C CYS A 116 19.16 12.47 -1.69
N LYS A 117 18.69 11.60 -0.79
CA LYS A 117 18.91 10.15 -0.86
C LYS A 117 18.40 9.57 -2.18
N THR A 118 17.20 9.95 -2.61
CA THR A 118 16.65 9.50 -3.90
C THR A 118 17.52 9.94 -5.08
N GLN A 119 18.03 11.17 -5.06
CA GLN A 119 18.95 11.65 -6.10
C GLN A 119 20.27 10.89 -6.10
N ILE A 120 20.84 10.61 -4.92
CA ILE A 120 22.07 9.80 -4.77
C ILE A 120 21.84 8.39 -5.32
N GLN A 121 20.77 7.70 -4.89
CA GLN A 121 20.43 6.37 -5.37
C GLN A 121 20.24 6.35 -6.89
N LYS A 122 19.54 7.34 -7.45
CA LYS A 122 19.27 7.42 -8.89
C LYS A 122 20.54 7.67 -9.72
N LYS A 123 21.43 8.54 -9.26
CA LYS A 123 22.61 8.97 -10.03
C LYS A 123 23.81 8.03 -9.84
N LEU A 124 23.96 7.48 -8.63
CA LEU A 124 25.15 6.74 -8.22
C LEU A 124 24.87 5.25 -7.98
N GLY A 125 23.61 4.83 -7.92
CA GLY A 125 23.24 3.48 -7.47
C GLY A 125 23.53 3.23 -5.98
N LEU A 126 23.96 4.26 -5.24
CA LEU A 126 24.37 4.15 -3.84
C LEU A 126 23.17 4.23 -2.91
N ASP A 127 23.01 3.18 -2.09
CA ASP A 127 22.03 3.17 -1.01
C ASP A 127 22.61 3.78 0.27
N VAL A 128 22.17 4.99 0.58
CA VAL A 128 22.60 5.74 1.77
C VAL A 128 22.18 5.04 3.08
N ASP A 129 21.23 4.11 3.08
CA ASP A 129 20.91 3.35 4.31
C ASP A 129 21.99 2.32 4.67
N ASN A 130 22.87 1.99 3.73
CA ASN A 130 23.87 0.94 3.86
C ASN A 130 25.31 1.45 4.02
N VAL A 131 25.52 2.77 4.05
CA VAL A 131 26.83 3.40 4.29
C VAL A 131 27.04 3.71 5.78
N SER A 132 28.26 4.09 6.18
CA SER A 132 28.56 4.39 7.59
C SER A 132 27.65 5.48 8.20
N ARG A 133 27.50 5.47 9.53
CA ARG A 133 26.69 6.49 10.22
C ARG A 133 27.18 7.91 9.94
N ALA A 134 28.50 8.12 9.87
CA ALA A 134 29.08 9.42 9.50
C ALA A 134 28.57 9.89 8.14
N PHE A 135 28.47 8.99 7.17
CA PHE A 135 28.03 9.32 5.82
C PHE A 135 26.53 9.65 5.78
N GLN A 136 25.70 8.94 6.54
CA GLN A 136 24.27 9.26 6.68
C GLN A 136 24.05 10.66 7.28
N GLU A 137 24.79 10.99 8.34
CA GLU A 137 24.75 12.30 8.99
C GLU A 137 25.29 13.41 8.07
N ALA A 138 26.33 13.13 7.28
CA ALA A 138 26.88 14.06 6.30
C ALA A 138 25.90 14.34 5.16
N VAL A 139 25.21 13.32 4.64
CA VAL A 139 24.15 13.48 3.62
C VAL A 139 22.99 14.28 4.19
N TRP A 140 22.57 13.99 5.44
CA TRP A 140 21.58 14.81 6.14
C TRP A 140 22.00 16.28 6.22
N SER A 141 23.15 16.58 6.83
CA SER A 141 23.60 17.95 7.02
C SER A 141 23.85 18.67 5.69
N GLY A 142 24.42 17.97 4.69
CA GLY A 142 24.60 18.49 3.35
C GLY A 142 23.26 18.89 2.72
N SER A 143 22.25 18.01 2.81
CA SER A 143 20.92 18.28 2.25
C SER A 143 20.19 19.45 2.92
N VAL A 144 20.41 19.66 4.22
CA VAL A 144 19.83 20.78 4.98
C VAL A 144 20.45 22.11 4.56
N HIS A 145 21.78 22.17 4.43
CA HIS A 145 22.47 23.43 4.14
C HIS A 145 22.49 23.82 2.66
N PHE A 146 22.58 22.85 1.75
CA PHE A 146 22.76 23.10 0.32
C PHE A 146 21.52 22.74 -0.50
N GLY A 147 20.50 22.16 0.13
CA GLY A 147 19.37 21.56 -0.56
C GLY A 147 19.71 20.18 -1.13
N ALA A 148 18.67 19.39 -1.42
CA ALA A 148 18.79 18.00 -1.80
C ALA A 148 19.63 17.75 -3.06
N VAL A 149 19.39 18.53 -4.12
CA VAL A 149 20.03 18.33 -5.43
C VAL A 149 21.50 18.74 -5.39
N THR A 150 21.80 19.91 -4.81
CA THR A 150 23.16 20.43 -4.72
C THR A 150 24.03 19.51 -3.87
N ALA A 151 23.54 19.05 -2.71
CA ALA A 151 24.27 18.13 -1.86
C ALA A 151 24.57 16.79 -2.56
N ALA A 152 23.59 16.23 -3.29
CA ALA A 152 23.79 15.02 -4.07
C ALA A 152 24.83 15.21 -5.19
N ASN A 153 24.83 16.37 -5.86
CA ASN A 153 25.82 16.70 -6.90
C ASN A 153 27.22 16.88 -6.32
N MET A 154 27.35 17.55 -5.17
CA MET A 154 28.64 17.67 -4.47
C MET A 154 29.24 16.30 -4.14
N LEU A 155 28.41 15.35 -3.71
CA LEU A 155 28.86 13.98 -3.46
C LEU A 155 29.25 13.25 -4.76
N LEU A 156 28.47 13.42 -5.83
CA LEU A 156 28.80 12.88 -7.15
C LEU A 156 30.18 13.37 -7.62
N THR A 157 30.42 14.68 -7.58
CA THR A 157 31.73 15.25 -7.94
C THR A 157 32.85 14.74 -7.05
N ALA A 158 32.61 14.58 -5.74
CA ALA A 158 33.58 13.98 -4.83
C ALA A 158 33.94 12.52 -5.22
N ILE A 159 32.95 11.73 -5.62
CA ILE A 159 33.14 10.35 -6.08
C ILE A 159 33.86 10.31 -7.44
N GLU A 160 33.50 11.19 -8.38
CA GLU A 160 34.14 11.29 -9.70
C GLU A 160 35.65 11.60 -9.58
N GLU A 161 36.05 12.46 -8.65
CA GLU A 161 37.47 12.77 -8.38
C GLU A 161 38.26 11.61 -7.76
N ILE A 162 37.58 10.71 -7.03
CA ILE A 162 38.21 9.55 -6.39
C ILE A 162 38.35 8.38 -7.36
N GLY A 163 37.34 8.18 -8.21
CA GLY A 163 37.29 7.11 -9.20
C GLY A 163 36.47 5.89 -8.75
N ASN A 164 36.50 4.83 -9.57
CA ASN A 164 35.61 3.66 -9.45
C ASN A 164 35.78 2.84 -8.16
N ASP A 165 36.85 3.04 -7.40
CA ASP A 165 37.16 2.34 -6.14
C ASP A 165 36.65 3.08 -4.89
N TRP A 166 35.89 4.17 -5.07
CA TRP A 166 35.36 5.00 -3.97
C TRP A 166 34.67 4.20 -2.85
N GLY A 167 34.00 3.08 -3.19
CA GLY A 167 33.34 2.21 -2.22
C GLY A 167 34.29 1.56 -1.21
N ALA A 168 35.55 1.32 -1.60
CA ALA A 168 36.61 0.82 -0.73
C ALA A 168 37.34 1.96 0.03
N ARG A 169 37.14 3.22 -0.39
CA ARG A 169 37.82 4.42 0.13
C ARG A 169 36.84 5.38 0.83
N GLN A 170 35.96 4.82 1.65
CA GLN A 170 34.85 5.58 2.26
C GLN A 170 35.29 6.79 3.09
N GLU A 171 36.39 6.71 3.83
CA GLU A 171 36.93 7.86 4.58
C GLU A 171 37.39 8.98 3.63
N GLU A 172 38.01 8.62 2.52
CA GLU A 172 38.44 9.59 1.52
C GLU A 172 37.23 10.23 0.81
N THR A 173 36.22 9.43 0.44
CA THR A 173 34.96 9.95 -0.09
C THR A 173 34.27 10.89 0.88
N PHE A 174 34.24 10.54 2.16
CA PHE A 174 33.69 11.39 3.21
C PHE A 174 34.46 12.72 3.33
N ASN A 175 35.79 12.67 3.44
CA ASN A 175 36.63 13.88 3.51
C ASN A 175 36.45 14.75 2.25
N LYS A 176 36.39 14.13 1.07
CA LYS A 176 36.21 14.82 -0.20
C LYS A 176 34.85 15.49 -0.32
N PHE A 177 33.80 14.85 0.18
CA PHE A 177 32.48 15.47 0.24
C PHE A 177 32.48 16.73 1.14
N TYR A 178 33.17 16.69 2.28
CA TYR A 178 33.35 17.88 3.13
C TYR A 178 34.25 18.95 2.50
N GLU A 179 35.28 18.56 1.75
CA GLU A 179 36.09 19.48 0.95
C GLU A 179 35.21 20.28 -0.02
N LYS A 180 34.31 19.61 -0.77
CA LYS A 180 33.35 20.29 -1.66
C LYS A 180 32.41 21.25 -0.92
N ARG A 181 31.98 20.92 0.30
CA ARG A 181 31.17 21.82 1.15
C ARG A 181 31.96 23.03 1.64
N TYR A 182 33.24 22.83 2.01
CA TYR A 182 34.13 23.91 2.42
C TYR A 182 34.46 24.84 1.25
N GLU A 183 34.83 24.31 0.09
CA GLU A 183 35.08 25.08 -1.14
C GLU A 183 33.89 25.98 -1.50
N ALA A 184 32.66 25.49 -1.30
CA ALA A 184 31.45 26.25 -1.62
C ALA A 184 31.11 27.37 -0.63
N THR A 185 31.60 27.33 0.62
CA THR A 185 31.13 28.24 1.69
C THR A 185 32.22 28.96 2.47
N GLY A 186 33.43 28.42 2.51
CA GLY A 186 34.50 28.86 3.41
C GLY A 186 34.21 28.62 4.90
N TYR A 187 33.15 27.88 5.26
CA TYR A 187 32.81 27.67 6.67
C TYR A 187 33.74 26.67 7.32
N GLU A 188 34.51 27.12 8.33
CA GLU A 188 35.49 26.30 9.05
C GLU A 188 34.88 25.02 9.65
N ARG A 189 33.57 24.95 9.91
CA ARG A 189 32.89 23.72 10.36
C ARG A 189 33.03 22.54 9.38
N TYR A 190 33.29 22.79 8.10
CA TYR A 190 33.47 21.76 7.07
C TYR A 190 34.93 21.40 6.81
N LYS A 191 35.86 22.13 7.42
CA LYS A 191 37.29 21.96 7.18
C LYS A 191 37.86 20.87 8.06
N THR A 192 38.66 20.00 7.44
CA THR A 192 39.37 18.90 8.12
C THR A 192 40.49 19.43 9.00
N GLY A 193 40.82 18.69 10.07
CA GLY A 193 41.93 19.01 10.96
C GLY A 193 41.67 20.09 12.00
N ILE A 194 40.41 20.49 12.22
CA ILE A 194 40.01 21.45 13.26
C ILE A 194 39.39 20.72 14.46
N TYR A 195 40.11 20.74 15.60
CA TYR A 195 39.73 19.99 16.81
C TYR A 195 39.25 20.88 17.97
N ASN A 196 38.53 21.97 17.67
CA ASN A 196 38.03 22.93 18.67
C ASN A 196 36.57 22.68 19.10
N GLY A 197 35.98 21.55 18.71
CA GLY A 197 34.57 21.22 18.98
C GLY A 197 33.55 21.86 18.04
N ASN A 198 33.98 22.74 17.12
CA ASN A 198 33.11 23.40 16.13
C ASN A 198 33.25 22.82 14.71
N SER A 199 33.97 21.71 14.54
CA SER A 199 34.12 21.03 13.25
C SER A 199 33.13 19.87 13.13
N GLU A 200 32.25 19.95 12.15
CA GLU A 200 31.28 18.90 11.84
C GLU A 200 31.99 17.64 11.32
N VAL A 201 32.96 17.82 10.42
CA VAL A 201 33.72 16.70 9.84
C VAL A 201 34.49 15.93 10.90
N GLU A 202 35.16 16.62 11.85
CA GLU A 202 35.87 15.96 12.93
C GLU A 202 34.92 15.38 14.00
N THR A 203 33.74 15.96 14.19
CA THR A 203 32.70 15.40 15.08
C THR A 203 32.13 14.09 14.54
N LEU A 204 32.03 13.96 13.21
CA LEU A 204 31.54 12.76 12.55
C LEU A 204 32.61 11.70 12.30
N ARG A 205 33.91 12.06 12.30
CA ARG A 205 35.01 11.12 12.02
C ARG A 205 34.95 9.82 12.85
N PRO A 206 34.64 9.83 14.17
CA PRO A 206 34.51 8.60 14.96
C PRO A 206 33.38 7.66 14.48
N TYR A 207 32.43 8.18 13.71
CA TYR A 207 31.28 7.42 13.21
C TYR A 207 31.52 6.77 11.83
N LEU A 208 32.70 6.96 11.22
CA LEU A 208 33.05 6.34 9.94
C LEU A 208 33.13 4.81 10.01
N THR A 209 33.56 4.28 11.15
CA THR A 209 33.64 2.83 11.41
C THR A 209 32.41 2.29 12.13
N THR A 210 31.47 3.15 12.51
CA THR A 210 30.24 2.73 13.18
C THR A 210 29.22 2.24 12.15
N THR A 211 28.47 1.21 12.52
CA THR A 211 27.39 0.68 11.70
C THR A 211 26.41 1.81 11.37
N PRO A 212 25.89 1.89 10.13
CA PRO A 212 24.80 2.80 9.79
C PRO A 212 23.74 2.81 10.88
N LEU A 213 23.11 3.96 11.10
CA LEU A 213 21.75 3.95 11.57
C LEU A 213 20.90 3.35 10.46
N ARG A 214 20.87 2.03 10.45
CA ARG A 214 19.78 1.33 9.80
C ARG A 214 18.55 1.83 10.51
N ASN A 215 17.53 2.22 9.77
CA ASN A 215 16.20 2.15 10.34
C ASN A 215 16.15 0.75 10.99
N GLU A 216 15.97 0.64 12.30
CA GLU A 216 15.79 -0.66 12.99
C GLU A 216 14.60 -1.47 12.40
N LYS A 217 13.95 -0.94 11.35
CA LYS A 217 12.85 -1.47 10.55
C LYS A 217 13.22 -2.30 9.31
N SER A 218 14.41 -2.86 9.16
CA SER A 218 14.55 -3.99 8.24
C SER A 218 14.36 -5.34 8.93
N GLU A 219 14.34 -5.41 10.27
CA GLU A 219 13.96 -6.64 10.99
C GLU A 219 13.03 -6.45 12.20
N GLU A 220 12.94 -5.25 12.81
CA GLU A 220 11.83 -4.94 13.72
C GLU A 220 10.77 -4.14 12.96
N LYS A 221 9.77 -4.86 12.41
CA LYS A 221 8.61 -4.31 11.69
C LYS A 221 7.97 -3.20 12.54
N LYS A 222 8.37 -1.92 12.41
CA LYS A 222 7.64 -0.81 13.06
C LYS A 222 6.22 -0.96 12.53
N MET A 223 5.35 -1.31 13.46
CA MET A 223 3.92 -1.47 13.25
C MET A 223 3.45 -0.39 12.29
N LYS A 224 3.06 -0.79 11.08
CA LYS A 224 2.50 0.13 10.10
C LYS A 224 1.21 0.69 10.66
N LYS A 225 0.93 1.96 10.40
CA LYS A 225 -0.24 2.63 10.96
C LYS A 225 -1.21 3.04 9.88
N VAL A 226 -2.50 2.78 10.10
CA VAL A 226 -3.58 3.23 9.22
C VAL A 226 -4.51 4.15 10.00
N MET A 227 -4.73 5.35 9.47
CA MET A 227 -5.75 6.27 9.96
C MET A 227 -7.02 6.01 9.17
N ILE A 228 -8.08 5.58 9.84
CA ILE A 228 -9.34 5.23 9.21
C ILE A 228 -10.34 6.36 9.50
N ASP A 229 -10.95 6.90 8.45
CA ASP A 229 -11.98 7.92 8.55
C ASP A 229 -13.35 7.30 8.25
N PRO A 230 -14.21 7.10 9.25
CA PRO A 230 -15.59 6.73 9.01
C PRO A 230 -16.33 7.95 8.48
N GLY A 231 -16.65 7.93 7.19
CA GLY A 231 -17.36 8.99 6.48
C GLY A 231 -18.62 9.46 7.19
N HIS A 232 -18.92 10.75 7.11
CA HIS A 232 -20.03 11.39 7.81
C HIS A 232 -19.99 11.24 9.35
N TYR A 233 -21.11 11.51 10.01
CA TYR A 233 -21.27 11.44 11.46
C TYR A 233 -22.76 11.26 11.84
N GLY A 234 -23.01 10.93 13.10
CA GLY A 234 -24.37 10.75 13.62
C GLY A 234 -24.98 9.39 13.26
N SER A 235 -26.24 9.19 13.63
CA SER A 235 -26.98 7.96 13.32
C SER A 235 -27.98 8.09 12.17
N TYR A 236 -28.21 9.31 11.68
CA TYR A 236 -29.29 9.63 10.76
C TYR A 236 -28.82 10.50 9.57
N TYR A 237 -27.59 10.31 9.11
CA TYR A 237 -27.04 11.06 7.98
C TYR A 237 -26.91 10.19 6.74
N ASN A 238 -27.27 10.78 5.59
CA ASN A 238 -27.31 10.19 4.25
C ASN A 238 -28.09 8.86 4.20
N GLN A 239 -29.41 8.96 4.38
CA GLN A 239 -30.31 7.81 4.31
C GLN A 239 -30.44 7.29 2.88
N SER A 240 -30.42 5.97 2.70
CA SER A 240 -30.68 5.37 1.39
C SER A 240 -32.11 5.65 0.93
N PRO A 241 -32.32 6.06 -0.34
CA PRO A 241 -33.67 6.22 -0.89
C PRO A 241 -34.36 4.87 -1.22
N VAL A 242 -33.61 3.77 -1.25
CA VAL A 242 -34.15 2.43 -1.61
C VAL A 242 -34.40 1.53 -0.40
N ASN A 243 -33.77 1.82 0.74
CA ASN A 243 -34.03 1.12 1.99
C ASN A 243 -33.86 2.07 3.18
N PRO A 244 -34.95 2.55 3.82
CA PRO A 244 -34.86 3.55 4.88
C PRO A 244 -34.19 3.05 6.17
N ALA A 245 -33.93 1.75 6.31
CA ALA A 245 -33.11 1.24 7.41
C ALA A 245 -31.62 1.58 7.25
N TYR A 246 -31.17 1.88 6.03
CA TYR A 246 -29.78 2.20 5.75
C TYR A 246 -29.50 3.69 5.88
N TYR A 247 -28.48 4.00 6.68
CA TYR A 247 -27.84 5.31 6.72
C TYR A 247 -26.34 5.09 6.54
N GLU A 248 -25.73 5.81 5.60
CA GLU A 248 -24.30 5.67 5.33
C GLU A 248 -23.47 5.91 6.59
N SER A 249 -23.84 6.91 7.39
CA SER A 249 -23.18 7.23 8.68
C SER A 249 -23.14 6.05 9.67
N ASN A 250 -24.10 5.13 9.62
CA ASN A 250 -24.09 3.91 10.42
C ASN A 250 -23.13 2.87 9.83
N PHE A 251 -23.26 2.64 8.52
CA PHE A 251 -22.43 1.69 7.78
C PHE A 251 -20.94 2.01 7.90
N THR A 252 -20.54 3.27 7.64
CA THR A 252 -19.13 3.69 7.65
C THR A 252 -18.53 3.56 9.05
N TRP A 253 -19.28 3.88 10.10
CA TRP A 253 -18.85 3.72 11.49
C TRP A 253 -18.57 2.26 11.85
N GLU A 254 -19.51 1.37 11.54
CA GLU A 254 -19.37 -0.06 11.82
C GLU A 254 -18.24 -0.69 11.00
N LEU A 255 -18.15 -0.37 9.72
CA LEU A 255 -17.11 -0.84 8.82
C LEU A 255 -15.72 -0.39 9.31
N ALA A 256 -15.54 0.89 9.64
CA ALA A 256 -14.26 1.43 10.10
C ALA A 256 -13.76 0.76 11.39
N LEU A 257 -14.65 0.49 12.35
CA LEU A 257 -14.33 -0.23 13.58
C LEU A 257 -13.83 -1.65 13.27
N LYS A 258 -14.52 -2.38 12.38
CA LYS A 258 -14.16 -3.74 11.99
C LYS A 258 -12.85 -3.78 11.19
N ILE A 259 -12.64 -2.86 10.24
CA ILE A 259 -11.35 -2.71 9.52
C ILE A 259 -10.23 -2.49 10.53
N GLY A 260 -10.41 -1.58 11.49
CA GLY A 260 -9.43 -1.31 12.53
C GLY A 260 -9.12 -2.53 13.39
N ALA A 261 -10.12 -3.38 13.69
CA ALA A 261 -9.91 -4.63 14.42
C ALA A 261 -9.10 -5.65 13.60
N TYR A 262 -9.40 -5.85 12.32
CA TYR A 262 -8.64 -6.75 11.45
C TYR A 262 -7.22 -6.28 11.20
N LEU A 263 -7.01 -4.98 10.96
CA LEU A 263 -5.68 -4.40 10.80
C LEU A 263 -4.81 -4.66 12.05
N LYS A 264 -5.37 -4.52 13.25
CA LYS A 264 -4.66 -4.87 14.50
C LYS A 264 -4.28 -6.35 14.54
N GLN A 265 -5.12 -7.26 14.06
CA GLN A 265 -4.77 -8.69 13.96
C GLN A 265 -3.62 -8.95 12.98
N PHE A 266 -3.52 -8.16 11.91
CA PHE A 266 -2.38 -8.21 10.97
C PHE A 266 -1.12 -7.48 11.49
N GLY A 267 -1.16 -6.97 12.72
CA GLY A 267 -0.04 -6.31 13.37
C GLY A 267 0.12 -4.83 13.01
N PHE A 268 -0.94 -4.16 12.55
CA PHE A 268 -0.96 -2.72 12.32
C PHE A 268 -1.41 -1.94 13.56
N GLY A 269 -1.00 -0.68 13.62
CA GLY A 269 -1.63 0.34 14.45
C GLY A 269 -2.81 0.90 13.69
N ALA A 270 -4.00 0.90 14.27
CA ALA A 270 -5.18 1.45 13.64
C ALA A 270 -5.87 2.42 14.60
N ALA A 271 -6.20 3.60 14.10
CA ALA A 271 -6.94 4.63 14.80
C ALA A 271 -8.04 5.19 13.90
N LEU A 272 -9.05 5.82 14.51
CA LEU A 272 -10.13 6.51 13.81
C LEU A 272 -9.91 8.03 13.87
N THR A 273 -10.41 8.74 12.87
CA THR A 273 -10.45 10.23 12.87
C THR A 273 -11.44 10.81 13.87
N ARG A 274 -12.31 9.98 14.45
CA ARG A 274 -13.26 10.36 15.51
C ARG A 274 -13.45 9.24 16.51
N ASP A 275 -13.48 9.59 17.80
CA ASP A 275 -13.62 8.67 18.93
C ASP A 275 -15.08 8.30 19.24
N LYS A 276 -16.02 9.14 18.77
CA LYS A 276 -17.46 8.98 18.96
C LYS A 276 -18.20 9.04 17.63
N LYS A 277 -19.32 8.34 17.59
CA LYS A 277 -20.19 8.27 16.41
C LYS A 277 -20.75 9.65 16.00
N ASP A 278 -21.00 10.52 16.95
CA ASP A 278 -21.67 11.81 16.72
C ASP A 278 -20.70 13.00 16.56
N SER A 279 -19.38 12.78 16.71
CA SER A 279 -18.38 13.85 16.50
C SER A 279 -18.15 14.10 15.01
N ASP A 280 -18.08 15.38 14.62
CA ASP A 280 -17.84 15.82 13.24
C ASP A 280 -16.59 16.72 13.11
N PRO A 281 -15.37 16.14 13.11
CA PRO A 281 -14.16 16.90 12.81
C PRO A 281 -14.19 17.47 11.38
N GLY A 282 -13.48 18.57 11.13
CA GLY A 282 -13.45 19.18 9.80
C GLY A 282 -12.85 18.26 8.73
N LEU A 283 -13.27 18.38 7.46
CA LEU A 283 -12.79 17.49 6.40
C LEU A 283 -11.26 17.49 6.24
N VAL A 284 -10.64 18.68 6.23
CA VAL A 284 -9.16 18.80 6.15
C VAL A 284 -8.51 18.27 7.42
N GLU A 285 -9.11 18.53 8.58
CA GLU A 285 -8.62 18.05 9.88
C GLU A 285 -8.54 16.51 9.90
N ARG A 286 -9.60 15.82 9.49
CA ARG A 286 -9.66 14.34 9.42
C ARG A 286 -8.49 13.76 8.64
N GLY A 287 -8.23 14.28 7.44
CA GLY A 287 -7.09 13.88 6.62
C GLY A 287 -5.75 14.16 7.30
N ASN A 288 -5.63 15.34 7.91
CA ASN A 288 -4.39 15.76 8.55
C ASN A 288 -4.06 14.98 9.84
N MET A 289 -5.05 14.38 10.50
CA MET A 289 -4.82 13.46 11.62
C MET A 289 -3.94 12.24 11.24
N ALA A 290 -3.76 11.97 9.95
CA ALA A 290 -2.88 10.93 9.45
C ALA A 290 -1.37 11.26 9.58
N VAL A 291 -0.96 12.42 10.10
CA VAL A 291 0.47 12.72 10.33
C VAL A 291 1.16 11.58 11.11
N GLY A 292 2.20 11.00 10.51
CA GLY A 292 2.96 9.88 11.09
C GLY A 292 2.33 8.49 10.91
N TYR A 293 1.25 8.40 10.12
CA TYR A 293 0.66 7.14 9.64
C TYR A 293 1.23 6.75 8.27
N ASP A 294 1.01 5.50 7.86
CA ASP A 294 1.47 4.97 6.57
C ASP A 294 0.35 4.99 5.50
N LEU A 295 -0.92 5.11 5.91
CA LEU A 295 -2.08 5.20 5.03
C LEU A 295 -3.22 5.97 5.72
N PHE A 296 -3.90 6.82 4.96
CA PHE A 296 -5.21 7.37 5.30
C PHE A 296 -6.29 6.68 4.45
N LEU A 297 -7.30 6.07 5.10
CA LEU A 297 -8.42 5.42 4.44
C LEU A 297 -9.73 6.00 4.94
N SER A 298 -10.45 6.74 4.09
CA SER A 298 -11.81 7.16 4.36
C SER A 298 -12.79 6.19 3.71
N VAL A 299 -13.74 5.67 4.47
CA VAL A 299 -14.70 4.66 4.01
C VAL A 299 -16.10 5.25 3.87
N HIS A 300 -16.73 4.97 2.74
CA HIS A 300 -18.01 5.53 2.30
C HIS A 300 -18.84 4.52 1.51
N SER A 301 -20.08 4.89 1.19
CA SER A 301 -20.90 4.25 0.15
C SER A 301 -21.49 5.33 -0.75
N ASN A 302 -21.48 5.10 -2.06
CA ASN A 302 -21.79 6.13 -3.03
C ASN A 302 -23.31 6.35 -3.19
N GLY A 303 -23.69 7.51 -3.70
CA GLY A 303 -25.07 7.85 -4.04
C GLY A 303 -25.11 8.76 -5.25
N VAL A 304 -26.09 8.59 -6.13
CA VAL A 304 -26.26 9.50 -7.27
C VAL A 304 -27.09 10.71 -6.85
N ALA A 305 -26.45 11.88 -6.85
CA ALA A 305 -27.06 13.15 -6.51
C ALA A 305 -27.87 13.72 -7.69
N ASP A 306 -29.10 13.26 -7.81
CA ASP A 306 -30.19 14.03 -8.42
C ASP A 306 -31.44 13.63 -7.60
N ASN A 307 -32.36 14.56 -7.32
CA ASN A 307 -33.54 14.51 -6.43
C ASN A 307 -33.95 13.24 -5.60
N ALA A 308 -34.66 13.48 -4.48
CA ALA A 308 -34.97 12.55 -3.37
C ALA A 308 -35.73 11.23 -3.67
N MET A 309 -35.88 10.82 -4.93
CA MET A 309 -36.46 9.54 -5.36
C MET A 309 -35.47 8.59 -6.07
N ASN A 310 -34.19 8.94 -6.17
CA ASN A 310 -33.26 8.33 -7.13
C ASN A 310 -32.65 6.98 -6.72
N ARG A 311 -33.51 5.97 -6.73
CA ARG A 311 -33.15 4.58 -6.99
C ARG A 311 -32.39 4.46 -8.33
N ARG A 312 -31.18 3.92 -8.31
CA ARG A 312 -30.32 3.67 -9.49
C ARG A 312 -29.86 2.22 -9.49
N GLU A 313 -30.68 1.32 -10.05
CA GLU A 313 -30.43 -0.12 -10.04
C GLU A 313 -29.38 -0.58 -11.05
N GLU A 314 -29.11 0.27 -12.03
CA GLU A 314 -28.15 0.05 -13.10
C GLU A 314 -26.72 0.44 -12.71
N ILE A 315 -26.54 1.08 -11.55
CA ILE A 315 -25.24 1.55 -11.06
C ILE A 315 -24.84 0.78 -9.79
N ASP A 316 -23.71 0.06 -9.84
CA ASP A 316 -23.24 -0.73 -8.69
C ASP A 316 -21.71 -0.88 -8.53
N TYR A 317 -20.87 -0.13 -9.26
CA TYR A 317 -19.41 -0.28 -9.11
C TYR A 317 -18.87 0.30 -7.80
N PRO A 318 -17.81 -0.29 -7.22
CA PRO A 318 -17.00 0.38 -6.21
C PRO A 318 -16.02 1.37 -6.87
N VAL A 319 -15.72 2.48 -6.20
CA VAL A 319 -14.76 3.47 -6.70
C VAL A 319 -13.84 3.94 -5.59
N ALA A 320 -12.56 4.05 -5.89
CA ALA A 320 -11.58 4.69 -5.01
C ALA A 320 -11.23 6.07 -5.55
N TYR A 321 -11.60 7.11 -4.82
CA TYR A 321 -11.07 8.44 -5.06
C TYR A 321 -9.65 8.53 -4.49
N CYS A 322 -8.69 8.78 -5.37
CA CYS A 322 -7.26 8.80 -5.05
C CYS A 322 -6.69 10.21 -5.21
N MET A 323 -5.49 10.41 -4.67
CA MET A 323 -4.81 11.70 -4.74
C MET A 323 -4.48 12.09 -6.18
N VAL A 324 -4.65 13.37 -6.50
CA VAL A 324 -4.19 13.95 -7.77
C VAL A 324 -2.67 13.92 -7.85
N ASP A 325 -2.16 13.87 -9.10
CA ASP A 325 -0.73 13.77 -9.36
C ASP A 325 0.07 14.91 -8.71
N ASP A 326 1.15 14.56 -8.03
CA ASP A 326 2.10 15.49 -7.42
C ASP A 326 3.51 15.14 -7.88
N ASN A 327 4.20 16.04 -8.57
CA ASN A 327 5.55 15.78 -9.06
C ASN A 327 6.64 15.91 -7.98
N ARG A 328 6.27 16.33 -6.76
CA ARG A 328 7.20 16.52 -5.64
C ARG A 328 7.37 15.27 -4.79
N PHE A 329 6.37 14.39 -4.76
CA PHE A 329 6.32 13.23 -3.88
C PHE A 329 5.61 12.06 -4.56
N SER A 330 5.84 10.82 -4.12
CA SER A 330 5.25 9.62 -4.72
C SER A 330 4.05 9.04 -3.96
N PHE A 331 3.49 9.78 -2.98
CA PHE A 331 2.36 9.28 -2.20
C PHE A 331 1.05 9.19 -3.02
N ASP A 332 0.95 9.92 -4.12
CA ASP A 332 -0.15 9.85 -5.09
C ASP A 332 -0.12 8.53 -5.88
N GLU A 333 1.08 8.08 -6.29
CA GLU A 333 1.27 6.77 -6.91
C GLU A 333 0.84 5.63 -5.98
N VAL A 334 1.27 5.71 -4.71
CA VAL A 334 0.89 4.75 -3.66
C VAL A 334 -0.62 4.78 -3.42
N SER A 335 -1.22 5.97 -3.34
CA SER A 335 -2.68 6.18 -3.21
C SER A 335 -3.45 5.49 -4.33
N ARG A 336 -3.04 5.70 -5.59
CA ARG A 336 -3.66 5.08 -6.77
C ARG A 336 -3.53 3.56 -6.77
N GLU A 337 -2.35 3.04 -6.44
CA GLU A 337 -2.11 1.60 -6.45
C GLU A 337 -2.95 0.87 -5.40
N ILE A 338 -2.93 1.34 -4.15
CA ILE A 338 -3.70 0.71 -3.07
C ILE A 338 -5.20 0.95 -3.25
N GLY A 339 -5.61 2.14 -3.73
CA GLY A 339 -7.01 2.47 -4.01
C GLY A 339 -7.64 1.53 -5.03
N LEU A 340 -6.95 1.23 -6.13
CA LEU A 340 -7.43 0.26 -7.11
C LEU A 340 -7.61 -1.14 -6.50
N LYS A 341 -6.63 -1.61 -5.72
CA LYS A 341 -6.69 -2.94 -5.08
C LYS A 341 -7.85 -3.02 -4.08
N LEU A 342 -8.10 -1.95 -3.33
CA LEU A 342 -9.21 -1.84 -2.39
C LEU A 342 -10.56 -1.91 -3.12
N ALA A 343 -10.76 -1.08 -4.15
CA ALA A 343 -11.99 -1.12 -4.94
C ALA A 343 -12.23 -2.49 -5.60
N GLN A 344 -11.17 -3.16 -6.08
CA GLN A 344 -11.25 -4.54 -6.57
C GLN A 344 -11.62 -5.54 -5.46
N GLY A 345 -11.11 -5.35 -4.24
CA GLY A 345 -11.50 -6.13 -3.08
C GLY A 345 -12.99 -6.01 -2.75
N VAL A 346 -13.53 -4.78 -2.78
CA VAL A 346 -14.97 -4.54 -2.63
C VAL A 346 -15.76 -5.24 -3.74
N GLN A 347 -15.33 -5.15 -5.00
CA GLN A 347 -15.97 -5.84 -6.12
C GLN A 347 -15.99 -7.36 -5.89
N GLU A 348 -14.91 -7.96 -5.37
CA GLU A 348 -14.84 -9.39 -5.06
C GLU A 348 -15.86 -9.80 -3.98
N VAL A 349 -16.05 -8.98 -2.96
CA VAL A 349 -17.01 -9.29 -1.88
C VAL A 349 -18.46 -9.05 -2.33
N LEU A 350 -18.72 -7.92 -2.98
CA LEU A 350 -20.09 -7.52 -3.36
C LEU A 350 -20.55 -8.14 -4.68
N GLN A 351 -19.64 -8.67 -5.50
CA GLN A 351 -19.93 -9.24 -6.82
C GLN A 351 -20.73 -8.25 -7.68
N THR A 352 -20.23 -7.03 -7.78
CA THR A 352 -20.85 -5.93 -8.55
C THR A 352 -20.84 -6.26 -10.03
N LYS A 353 -21.86 -5.81 -10.77
CA LYS A 353 -21.95 -6.02 -12.23
C LYS A 353 -20.90 -5.17 -12.95
N GLN A 354 -20.72 -3.94 -12.48
CA GLN A 354 -19.73 -3.03 -13.02
C GLN A 354 -18.39 -3.19 -12.30
N LYS A 355 -17.33 -2.88 -13.03
CA LYS A 355 -15.95 -3.05 -12.55
C LYS A 355 -15.57 -1.92 -11.59
N ALA A 356 -14.68 -2.23 -10.67
CA ALA A 356 -14.03 -1.28 -9.80
C ALA A 356 -13.31 -0.19 -10.59
N GLU A 357 -13.41 1.05 -10.11
CA GLU A 357 -12.81 2.24 -10.73
C GLU A 357 -11.90 3.00 -9.77
N VAL A 358 -11.01 3.82 -10.34
CA VAL A 358 -10.23 4.83 -9.64
C VAL A 358 -10.57 6.19 -10.24
N TYR A 359 -10.78 7.19 -9.39
CA TYR A 359 -11.06 8.56 -9.82
C TYR A 359 -10.13 9.55 -9.14
N LEU A 360 -9.67 10.55 -9.89
CA LEU A 360 -8.85 11.65 -9.37
C LEU A 360 -9.64 12.94 -9.50
N TRP A 361 -9.89 13.61 -8.37
CA TRP A 361 -10.69 14.84 -8.38
C TRP A 361 -9.84 16.03 -7.99
N ARG A 362 -9.48 16.84 -9.00
CA ARG A 362 -8.76 18.10 -8.83
C ARG A 362 -9.72 19.24 -8.51
N ALA A 363 -9.36 20.09 -7.55
CA ALA A 363 -10.06 21.33 -7.27
C ALA A 363 -9.87 22.34 -8.41
N ASP A 364 -10.90 23.10 -8.75
CA ASP A 364 -10.85 24.23 -9.68
C ASP A 364 -10.43 25.55 -9.00
N TRP A 365 -10.11 25.50 -7.70
CA TRP A 365 -9.52 26.61 -6.92
C TRP A 365 -8.28 26.15 -6.14
N ASP A 366 -7.41 27.11 -5.85
CA ASP A 366 -6.22 26.94 -5.03
C ASP A 366 -6.61 26.87 -3.54
N ARG A 367 -6.47 25.69 -2.93
CA ARG A 367 -6.91 25.45 -1.54
C ARG A 367 -5.85 25.85 -0.53
N ASP A 368 -4.58 25.71 -0.85
CA ASP A 368 -3.48 25.99 0.07
C ASP A 368 -2.90 27.41 -0.07
N GLY A 369 -3.29 28.14 -1.12
CA GLY A 369 -2.93 29.53 -1.38
C GLY A 369 -1.55 29.67 -2.02
N ASN A 370 -1.01 28.62 -2.63
CA ASN A 370 0.33 28.60 -3.22
C ASN A 370 0.39 29.17 -4.67
N GLY A 371 -0.75 29.56 -5.24
CA GLY A 371 -0.90 30.08 -6.59
C GLY A 371 -1.05 28.99 -7.68
N MET A 372 -1.20 27.72 -7.31
CA MET A 372 -1.30 26.58 -8.23
C MET A 372 -2.64 25.84 -8.09
N LEU A 373 -3.22 25.42 -9.22
CA LEU A 373 -4.43 24.59 -9.25
C LEU A 373 -4.07 23.10 -9.31
N ASP A 374 -3.42 22.61 -8.25
CA ASP A 374 -2.93 21.23 -8.15
C ASP A 374 -3.56 20.45 -6.98
N ASP A 375 -4.59 21.01 -6.34
CA ASP A 375 -5.15 20.47 -5.10
C ASP A 375 -6.18 19.35 -5.29
N ASN A 376 -6.23 18.46 -4.30
CA ASN A 376 -7.32 17.51 -4.15
C ASN A 376 -8.63 18.24 -3.83
N TYR A 377 -9.69 17.97 -4.59
CA TYR A 377 -11.04 18.50 -4.35
C TYR A 377 -11.62 17.99 -3.02
N LEU A 378 -11.48 16.69 -2.73
CA LEU A 378 -11.97 16.09 -1.49
C LEU A 378 -11.13 16.57 -0.31
N GLY A 379 -11.78 17.22 0.67
CA GLY A 379 -11.12 17.84 1.83
C GLY A 379 -10.25 16.88 2.64
N VAL A 380 -10.71 15.64 2.82
CA VAL A 380 -9.96 14.60 3.53
C VAL A 380 -8.70 14.17 2.78
N LEU A 381 -8.73 14.09 1.44
CA LEU A 381 -7.55 13.80 0.64
C LEU A 381 -6.58 14.97 0.60
N HIS A 382 -7.09 16.21 0.60
CA HIS A 382 -6.25 17.40 0.76
C HIS A 382 -5.55 17.40 2.13
N GLY A 383 -6.26 17.11 3.21
CA GLY A 383 -5.66 16.96 4.55
C GLY A 383 -4.61 15.86 4.61
N ALA A 384 -4.86 14.70 4.01
CA ALA A 384 -3.88 13.61 3.93
C ALA A 384 -2.64 14.01 3.11
N ARG A 385 -2.81 14.81 2.05
CA ARG A 385 -1.69 15.38 1.26
C ARG A 385 -0.83 16.30 2.11
N LEU A 386 -1.45 17.18 2.91
CA LEU A 386 -0.73 18.03 3.88
C LEU A 386 0.05 17.17 4.88
N ALA A 387 -0.55 16.08 5.38
CA ALA A 387 0.13 15.12 6.24
C ALA A 387 1.29 14.37 5.54
N ARG A 388 1.36 14.41 4.21
CA ARG A 388 2.26 13.63 3.33
C ARG A 388 2.05 12.12 3.48
N VAL A 389 0.80 11.70 3.55
CA VAL A 389 0.40 10.30 3.68
C VAL A 389 -0.48 9.93 2.50
N PRO A 390 -0.26 8.78 1.83
CA PRO A 390 -1.16 8.29 0.80
C PRO A 390 -2.60 8.22 1.34
N GLY A 391 -3.54 8.82 0.63
CA GLY A 391 -4.95 8.87 1.04
C GLY A 391 -5.87 8.21 0.03
N VAL A 392 -6.86 7.47 0.49
CA VAL A 392 -7.93 6.89 -0.34
C VAL A 392 -9.28 7.21 0.29
N VAL A 393 -10.23 7.66 -0.52
CA VAL A 393 -11.67 7.64 -0.17
C VAL A 393 -12.30 6.49 -0.94
N LEU A 394 -12.74 5.47 -0.23
CA LEU A 394 -13.25 4.22 -0.80
C LEU A 394 -14.77 4.17 -0.70
N GLU A 395 -15.42 4.24 -1.85
CA GLU A 395 -16.86 4.06 -2.00
C GLU A 395 -17.19 2.58 -2.18
N HIS A 396 -17.88 2.00 -1.20
CA HIS A 396 -18.23 0.58 -1.13
C HIS A 396 -19.48 0.25 -1.96
N SER A 397 -19.52 0.70 -3.21
CA SER A 397 -20.69 0.69 -4.11
C SER A 397 -21.82 1.63 -3.64
N PHE A 398 -23.00 1.53 -4.25
CA PHE A 398 -24.05 2.56 -4.22
C PHE A 398 -25.20 2.23 -3.27
N HIS A 399 -25.45 3.09 -2.28
CA HIS A 399 -26.64 3.00 -1.42
C HIS A 399 -27.92 3.53 -2.09
N THR A 400 -27.85 3.92 -3.37
CA THR A 400 -29.01 4.16 -4.24
C THR A 400 -29.42 2.90 -5.02
N ASN A 401 -28.69 1.80 -4.90
CA ASN A 401 -28.96 0.52 -5.54
C ASN A 401 -29.56 -0.47 -4.53
N THR A 402 -30.71 -1.08 -4.82
CA THR A 402 -31.43 -1.95 -3.87
C THR A 402 -30.59 -3.17 -3.48
N ALA A 403 -29.95 -3.82 -4.47
CA ALA A 403 -29.17 -5.03 -4.22
C ALA A 403 -27.93 -4.73 -3.36
N MET A 404 -27.25 -3.62 -3.61
CA MET A 404 -26.07 -3.22 -2.85
C MET A 404 -26.46 -2.78 -1.44
N THR A 405 -27.47 -1.91 -1.31
CA THR A 405 -27.95 -1.44 0.00
C THR A 405 -28.35 -2.60 0.92
N ASN A 406 -29.05 -3.61 0.38
CA ASN A 406 -29.43 -4.79 1.16
C ASN A 406 -28.24 -5.66 1.58
N LYS A 407 -27.14 -5.67 0.81
CA LYS A 407 -25.89 -6.31 1.22
C LYS A 407 -25.17 -5.48 2.29
N LEU A 408 -25.07 -4.16 2.10
CA LEU A 408 -24.39 -3.26 3.05
C LEU A 408 -25.10 -3.18 4.42
N LEU A 409 -26.39 -3.52 4.51
CA LEU A 409 -27.13 -3.70 5.77
C LEU A 409 -26.85 -5.02 6.49
N GLN A 410 -26.30 -6.03 5.81
CA GLN A 410 -26.09 -7.35 6.40
C GLN A 410 -24.73 -7.42 7.08
N GLU A 411 -24.73 -7.72 8.38
CA GLU A 411 -23.50 -7.83 9.18
C GLU A 411 -22.46 -8.76 8.54
N SER A 412 -22.88 -9.88 7.92
CA SER A 412 -21.96 -10.81 7.26
C SER A 412 -21.21 -10.19 6.08
N TYR A 413 -21.84 -9.28 5.34
CA TYR A 413 -21.19 -8.56 4.24
C TYR A 413 -20.31 -7.44 4.76
N VAL A 414 -20.74 -6.70 5.79
CA VAL A 414 -19.91 -5.67 6.45
C VAL A 414 -18.64 -6.30 7.03
N GLU A 415 -18.75 -7.47 7.66
CA GLU A 415 -17.61 -8.23 8.18
C GLU A 415 -16.68 -8.70 7.05
N ALA A 416 -17.24 -9.21 5.95
CA ALA A 416 -16.47 -9.66 4.79
C ALA A 416 -15.73 -8.50 4.10
N LEU A 417 -16.37 -7.33 3.96
CA LEU A 417 -15.75 -6.11 3.46
C LEU A 417 -14.60 -5.66 4.37
N ALA A 418 -14.87 -5.54 5.67
CA ALA A 418 -13.86 -5.12 6.64
C ALA A 418 -12.60 -6.00 6.62
N LYS A 419 -12.81 -7.31 6.58
CA LYS A 419 -11.73 -8.30 6.47
C LYS A 419 -10.97 -8.15 5.16
N LYS A 420 -11.70 -7.98 4.04
CA LYS A 420 -11.10 -7.85 2.71
C LYS A 420 -10.27 -6.58 2.57
N ASP A 421 -10.76 -5.44 3.05
CA ASP A 421 -10.02 -4.17 3.01
C ASP A 421 -8.74 -4.27 3.85
N ALA A 422 -8.85 -4.84 5.05
CA ALA A 422 -7.69 -5.07 5.91
C ALA A 422 -6.68 -6.06 5.29
N GLU A 423 -7.14 -7.13 4.63
CA GLU A 423 -6.28 -8.06 3.88
C GLU A 423 -5.56 -7.35 2.74
N VAL A 424 -6.26 -6.56 1.93
CA VAL A 424 -5.66 -5.79 0.82
C VAL A 424 -4.57 -4.86 1.34
N ILE A 425 -4.84 -4.10 2.40
CA ILE A 425 -3.85 -3.21 3.03
C ILE A 425 -2.67 -4.02 3.57
N ALA A 426 -2.94 -5.15 4.22
CA ALA A 426 -1.91 -6.00 4.79
C ALA A 426 -1.02 -6.66 3.72
N GLU A 427 -1.59 -7.10 2.60
CA GLU A 427 -0.85 -7.58 1.43
C GLU A 427 -0.01 -6.47 0.81
N PHE A 428 -0.60 -5.28 0.63
CA PHE A 428 0.06 -4.12 0.04
C PHE A 428 1.32 -3.72 0.82
N PHE A 429 1.25 -3.68 2.14
CA PHE A 429 2.40 -3.36 3.00
C PHE A 429 3.29 -4.58 3.33
N GLY A 430 3.06 -5.74 2.71
CA GLY A 430 3.81 -6.97 2.97
C GLY A 430 3.68 -7.48 4.41
N MET A 431 2.64 -7.05 5.12
CA MET A 431 2.38 -7.41 6.51
C MET A 431 1.62 -8.71 6.65
N TYR A 432 0.87 -9.06 5.62
CA TYR A 432 0.19 -10.33 5.45
C TYR A 432 0.63 -10.92 4.12
N LYS A 433 1.12 -12.15 4.13
CA LYS A 433 1.25 -12.95 2.92
C LYS A 433 0.02 -13.83 2.89
N LYS A 434 -0.81 -13.67 1.85
CA LYS A 434 -1.89 -14.62 1.56
C LYS A 434 -1.32 -16.03 1.74
N PRO A 435 -1.90 -16.90 2.58
CA PRO A 435 -1.35 -18.21 2.81
C PRO A 435 -1.17 -18.90 1.45
N SER A 436 0.08 -19.20 1.10
CA SER A 436 0.38 -19.91 -0.14
C SER A 436 0.02 -21.38 0.06
N VAL A 437 -1.27 -21.67 0.00
CA VAL A 437 -1.76 -23.03 0.14
C VAL A 437 -1.48 -23.75 -1.18
N GLN A 438 -0.38 -24.49 -1.19
CA GLN A 438 -0.01 -25.32 -2.33
C GLN A 438 -0.65 -26.70 -2.22
N MET A 439 -0.95 -27.28 -3.39
CA MET A 439 -1.32 -28.69 -3.51
C MET A 439 -0.09 -29.56 -3.23
N THR A 440 -0.12 -30.33 -2.15
CA THR A 440 0.98 -31.20 -1.75
C THR A 440 0.92 -32.56 -2.44
N SER A 441 -0.27 -32.98 -2.84
CA SER A 441 -0.47 -34.22 -3.58
C SER A 441 -1.82 -34.20 -4.30
N PHE A 442 -1.91 -34.96 -5.37
CA PHE A 442 -3.18 -35.32 -5.99
C PHE A 442 -3.18 -36.79 -6.43
N GLY A 443 -4.38 -37.34 -6.57
CA GLY A 443 -4.61 -38.67 -7.11
C GLY A 443 -5.75 -38.61 -8.13
N LEU A 444 -5.53 -39.19 -9.30
CA LEU A 444 -6.55 -39.28 -10.34
C LEU A 444 -7.63 -40.29 -9.92
N CYS A 445 -8.88 -39.95 -10.18
CA CYS A 445 -10.00 -40.78 -9.77
C CYS A 445 -11.16 -40.70 -10.77
N ASP A 446 -12.10 -41.62 -10.60
CA ASP A 446 -13.42 -41.57 -11.19
C ASP A 446 -14.45 -41.75 -10.08
N ASN A 447 -14.90 -40.63 -9.52
CA ASN A 447 -15.83 -40.60 -8.40
C ASN A 447 -17.05 -39.75 -8.72
N THR A 448 -18.19 -40.08 -8.12
CA THR A 448 -19.35 -39.19 -8.04
C THR A 448 -19.39 -38.51 -6.67
N VAL A 449 -19.40 -37.19 -6.70
CA VAL A 449 -19.66 -36.31 -5.56
C VAL A 449 -21.15 -36.01 -5.54
N SER A 450 -21.85 -36.46 -4.49
CA SER A 450 -23.25 -36.12 -4.21
C SER A 450 -23.29 -35.03 -3.14
N VAL A 451 -23.89 -33.89 -3.45
CA VAL A 451 -24.00 -32.75 -2.54
C VAL A 451 -25.11 -33.01 -1.52
N THR A 452 -24.78 -33.01 -0.23
CA THR A 452 -25.71 -33.36 0.87
C THR A 452 -26.20 -32.16 1.67
N ALA A 453 -25.58 -30.99 1.50
CA ALA A 453 -26.00 -29.73 2.12
C ALA A 453 -26.07 -28.60 1.08
N ASP A 454 -26.80 -27.54 1.39
CA ASP A 454 -26.90 -26.36 0.52
C ASP A 454 -25.68 -25.46 0.64
N ASN A 455 -25.43 -24.69 -0.42
CA ASN A 455 -24.40 -23.66 -0.49
C ASN A 455 -22.96 -24.18 -0.36
N ILE A 456 -22.64 -25.35 -0.93
CA ILE A 456 -21.26 -25.85 -0.93
C ILE A 456 -20.38 -24.98 -1.83
N PRO A 457 -19.33 -24.32 -1.32
CA PRO A 457 -18.50 -23.43 -2.13
C PRO A 457 -17.82 -24.13 -3.31
N LEU A 458 -17.88 -23.49 -4.48
CA LEU A 458 -17.18 -23.89 -5.70
C LEU A 458 -16.06 -22.89 -5.99
N TYR A 459 -14.85 -23.39 -6.25
CA TYR A 459 -13.65 -22.56 -6.41
C TYR A 459 -13.04 -22.68 -7.81
N LYS A 460 -12.45 -21.58 -8.28
CA LYS A 460 -11.75 -21.49 -9.56
C LYS A 460 -10.46 -22.30 -9.59
N ASP A 461 -9.80 -22.42 -8.45
CA ASP A 461 -8.50 -23.06 -8.30
C ASP A 461 -8.37 -23.79 -6.94
N ALA A 462 -7.29 -24.56 -6.82
CA ALA A 462 -7.02 -25.38 -5.65
C ALA A 462 -6.70 -24.58 -4.37
N SER A 463 -6.49 -23.25 -4.45
CA SER A 463 -6.18 -22.43 -3.27
C SER A 463 -7.37 -22.27 -2.34
N MET A 464 -8.59 -22.54 -2.82
CA MET A 464 -9.85 -22.34 -2.10
C MET A 464 -10.12 -20.88 -1.69
N TYR A 465 -9.47 -19.90 -2.34
CA TYR A 465 -9.73 -18.48 -2.08
C TYR A 465 -10.65 -17.86 -3.13
N ASN A 466 -10.55 -18.29 -4.39
CA ASN A 466 -11.32 -17.73 -5.48
C ASN A 466 -12.65 -18.47 -5.62
N GLN A 467 -13.59 -18.22 -4.71
CA GLN A 467 -14.94 -18.77 -4.81
C GLN A 467 -15.67 -18.15 -6.01
N ILE A 468 -16.27 -18.99 -6.85
CA ILE A 468 -16.97 -18.59 -8.08
C ILE A 468 -18.46 -18.94 -8.07
N GLY A 469 -18.93 -19.58 -7.00
CA GLY A 469 -20.32 -19.97 -6.86
C GLY A 469 -20.52 -20.97 -5.73
N THR A 470 -21.68 -21.62 -5.76
CA THR A 470 -22.07 -22.64 -4.78
C THR A 470 -22.86 -23.77 -5.44
N LEU A 471 -22.66 -24.99 -4.98
CA LEU A 471 -23.44 -26.17 -5.36
C LEU A 471 -24.64 -26.33 -4.43
N LYS A 472 -25.77 -26.78 -4.96
CA LYS A 472 -27.01 -27.00 -4.20
C LYS A 472 -27.16 -28.45 -3.74
N LYS A 473 -27.94 -28.66 -2.69
CA LYS A 473 -28.28 -30.00 -2.19
C LYS A 473 -28.89 -30.86 -3.30
N ASN A 474 -28.50 -32.14 -3.31
CA ASN A 474 -28.88 -33.16 -4.29
C ASN A 474 -28.21 -33.05 -5.68
N GLU A 475 -27.40 -32.03 -5.93
CA GLU A 475 -26.57 -32.02 -7.14
C GLU A 475 -25.55 -33.16 -7.12
N LYS A 476 -25.23 -33.69 -8.30
CA LYS A 476 -24.22 -34.72 -8.50
C LYS A 476 -23.20 -34.26 -9.51
N TRP A 477 -21.94 -34.42 -9.16
CA TRP A 477 -20.81 -33.97 -9.96
C TRP A 477 -19.77 -35.08 -10.08
N ARG A 478 -19.10 -35.18 -11.23
CA ARG A 478 -18.00 -36.12 -11.39
C ARG A 478 -16.69 -35.48 -10.92
N ALA A 479 -15.95 -36.19 -10.09
CA ALA A 479 -14.63 -35.81 -9.61
C ALA A 479 -13.56 -36.63 -10.31
N VAL A 480 -12.60 -35.93 -10.91
CA VAL A 480 -11.52 -36.50 -11.73
C VAL A 480 -10.17 -36.49 -11.01
N GLN A 481 -10.04 -35.65 -9.96
CA GLN A 481 -8.89 -35.65 -9.07
C GLN A 481 -9.34 -35.50 -7.62
N SER A 482 -8.65 -36.21 -6.73
CA SER A 482 -8.59 -35.90 -5.30
C SER A 482 -7.29 -35.16 -5.02
N TYR A 483 -7.28 -34.23 -4.07
CA TYR A 483 -6.07 -33.48 -3.72
C TYR A 483 -5.95 -33.27 -2.20
N SER A 484 -4.71 -33.03 -1.76
CA SER A 484 -4.39 -32.53 -0.42
C SER A 484 -3.62 -31.21 -0.52
N LEU A 485 -3.86 -30.33 0.44
CA LEU A 485 -3.26 -29.02 0.55
C LEU A 485 -2.24 -28.99 1.70
N SER A 486 -1.32 -28.04 1.63
CA SER A 486 -0.24 -27.84 2.63
C SER A 486 -0.73 -27.50 4.03
N ASP A 487 -1.96 -27.00 4.17
CA ASP A 487 -2.61 -26.73 5.46
C ASP A 487 -3.46 -27.92 5.97
N GLY A 488 -3.34 -29.08 5.34
CA GLY A 488 -4.04 -30.31 5.72
C GLY A 488 -5.46 -30.45 5.16
N ARG A 489 -6.00 -29.42 4.50
CA ARG A 489 -7.29 -29.53 3.81
C ARG A 489 -7.19 -30.51 2.64
N LYS A 490 -8.32 -31.11 2.28
CA LYS A 490 -8.46 -32.06 1.17
C LYS A 490 -9.68 -31.71 0.35
N GLY A 491 -9.71 -32.13 -0.90
CA GLY A 491 -10.90 -31.96 -1.73
C GLY A 491 -10.80 -32.61 -3.08
N PHE A 492 -11.65 -32.14 -4.00
CA PHE A 492 -11.79 -32.72 -5.32
C PHE A 492 -11.77 -31.66 -6.42
N ARG A 493 -11.12 -31.99 -7.53
CA ARG A 493 -11.31 -31.28 -8.80
C ARG A 493 -12.38 -32.00 -9.60
N LEU A 494 -13.39 -31.24 -10.00
CA LEU A 494 -14.50 -31.72 -10.80
C LEU A 494 -14.09 -31.83 -12.27
N GLU A 495 -14.84 -32.60 -13.07
CA GLU A 495 -14.58 -32.74 -14.51
C GLU A 495 -14.65 -31.40 -15.26
N THR A 496 -15.43 -30.44 -14.73
CA THR A 496 -15.49 -29.04 -15.20
C THR A 496 -14.20 -28.26 -15.00
N GLY A 497 -13.26 -28.78 -14.20
CA GLY A 497 -12.01 -28.12 -13.84
C GLY A 497 -12.06 -27.29 -12.55
N TYR A 498 -13.25 -27.06 -11.98
CA TYR A 498 -13.44 -26.35 -10.72
C TYR A 498 -13.16 -27.24 -9.50
N TYR A 499 -12.99 -26.62 -8.34
CA TYR A 499 -12.57 -27.30 -7.12
C TYR A 499 -13.59 -27.16 -5.99
N ILE A 500 -13.68 -28.18 -5.16
CA ILE A 500 -14.52 -28.21 -3.97
C ILE A 500 -13.73 -28.74 -2.77
N ASN A 501 -14.10 -28.31 -1.57
CA ASN A 501 -13.55 -28.81 -0.32
C ASN A 501 -14.20 -30.15 0.07
N GLY A 502 -13.41 -31.14 0.45
CA GLY A 502 -13.84 -32.48 0.82
C GLY A 502 -14.39 -32.63 2.24
N ALA A 503 -14.21 -31.62 3.10
CA ALA A 503 -14.53 -31.72 4.53
C ALA A 503 -15.99 -31.42 4.89
N GLN A 504 -16.85 -30.98 3.96
CA GLN A 504 -18.18 -30.45 4.29
C GLN A 504 -19.24 -30.84 3.26
N GLY A 505 -20.37 -31.38 3.76
CA GLY A 505 -21.64 -31.44 3.03
C GLY A 505 -21.63 -32.16 1.68
N ILE A 506 -20.73 -33.12 1.50
CA ILE A 506 -20.66 -33.99 0.31
C ILE A 506 -20.51 -35.46 0.71
N LYS A 507 -21.03 -36.35 -0.15
CA LYS A 507 -20.78 -37.78 -0.11
C LYS A 507 -20.09 -38.22 -1.40
N VAL A 508 -18.97 -38.92 -1.27
CA VAL A 508 -18.18 -39.39 -2.42
C VAL A 508 -18.39 -40.88 -2.61
N THR A 509 -18.70 -41.31 -3.83
CA THR A 509 -18.84 -42.73 -4.20
C THR A 509 -17.94 -43.02 -5.38
N LYS A 510 -17.17 -44.11 -5.33
CA LYS A 510 -16.33 -44.54 -6.44
C LYS A 510 -17.19 -45.12 -7.55
N ASN A 511 -16.98 -44.66 -8.79
CA ASN A 511 -17.65 -45.26 -9.93
C ASN A 511 -17.03 -46.61 -10.22
N GLN A 512 -17.86 -47.64 -10.34
CA GLN A 512 -17.42 -48.97 -10.74
C GLN A 512 -17.57 -49.10 -12.24
N MET A 513 -16.48 -49.46 -12.92
CA MET A 513 -16.53 -49.92 -14.29
C MET A 513 -15.88 -51.29 -14.41
N PRO A 514 -16.38 -52.15 -15.32
CA PRO A 514 -15.68 -53.37 -15.70
C PRO A 514 -14.28 -53.02 -16.18
N LYS A 515 -13.26 -53.73 -15.67
CA LYS A 515 -11.92 -53.61 -16.23
C LYS A 515 -11.96 -54.05 -17.69
N THR A 516 -11.55 -53.15 -18.56
CA THR A 516 -11.41 -53.43 -20.00
C THR A 516 -10.01 -53.04 -20.43
N VAL A 517 -9.45 -53.80 -21.37
CA VAL A 517 -8.13 -53.50 -21.96
C VAL A 517 -8.38 -52.85 -23.31
N LYS A 518 -7.71 -51.73 -23.57
CA LYS A 518 -7.77 -51.03 -24.87
C LYS A 518 -6.39 -50.85 -25.46
N ALA A 519 -6.35 -50.69 -26.78
CA ALA A 519 -5.14 -50.37 -27.53
C ALA A 519 -5.19 -48.92 -28.05
N VAL A 520 -4.02 -48.29 -28.16
CA VAL A 520 -3.92 -46.96 -28.80
C VAL A 520 -4.11 -47.05 -30.31
N ASN A 521 -4.91 -46.13 -30.85
CA ASN A 521 -5.19 -45.97 -32.27
C ASN A 521 -5.23 -44.47 -32.63
N SER A 522 -4.07 -43.82 -32.62
CA SER A 522 -3.92 -42.39 -32.90
C SER A 522 -3.42 -42.16 -34.34
N PRO A 523 -3.97 -41.18 -35.09
CA PRO A 523 -3.47 -40.79 -36.41
C PRO A 523 -1.99 -40.40 -36.40
N ASP A 524 -1.52 -39.79 -35.31
CA ASP A 524 -0.15 -39.30 -35.16
C ASP A 524 0.81 -40.39 -34.64
N GLY A 525 0.33 -41.63 -34.51
CA GLY A 525 1.12 -42.76 -33.98
C GLY A 525 1.37 -42.72 -32.47
N MET A 526 0.96 -41.65 -31.79
CA MET A 526 1.16 -41.44 -30.36
C MET A 526 -0.09 -40.87 -29.67
N LEU A 527 -0.26 -41.19 -28.39
CA LEU A 527 -1.34 -40.68 -27.54
C LEU A 527 -0.80 -40.20 -26.19
N ASN A 528 -1.10 -38.96 -25.85
CA ASN A 528 -0.72 -38.36 -24.58
C ASN A 528 -1.59 -38.91 -23.44
N VAL A 529 -0.92 -39.31 -22.37
CA VAL A 529 -1.51 -39.66 -21.08
C VAL A 529 -1.39 -38.42 -20.19
N ARG A 530 -2.50 -37.87 -19.71
CA ARG A 530 -2.55 -36.57 -19.01
C ARG A 530 -3.00 -36.68 -17.57
N ASP A 531 -2.63 -35.70 -16.75
CA ASP A 531 -3.13 -35.57 -15.37
C ASP A 531 -4.56 -34.99 -15.29
N PHE A 532 -5.08 -34.42 -16.37
CA PHE A 532 -6.42 -33.84 -16.46
C PHE A 532 -7.02 -34.13 -17.85
N PRO A 533 -8.34 -34.44 -17.96
CA PRO A 533 -8.98 -34.78 -19.22
C PRO A 533 -9.21 -33.55 -20.09
N ASN A 534 -8.16 -32.95 -20.65
CA ASN A 534 -8.25 -31.81 -21.56
C ASN A 534 -7.14 -31.87 -22.61
N SER A 535 -7.48 -31.72 -23.89
CA SER A 535 -6.51 -31.77 -24.98
C SER A 535 -5.53 -30.58 -24.96
N ASN A 536 -6.02 -29.42 -24.52
CA ASN A 536 -5.30 -28.14 -24.46
C ASN A 536 -4.86 -27.77 -23.02
N GLY A 537 -5.03 -28.68 -22.05
CA GLY A 537 -4.69 -28.46 -20.65
C GLY A 537 -4.15 -29.72 -19.97
N GLY A 538 -3.68 -29.59 -18.73
CA GLY A 538 -3.09 -30.70 -17.97
C GLY A 538 -1.69 -31.11 -18.45
N SER A 539 -0.88 -31.61 -17.52
CA SER A 539 0.48 -32.05 -17.79
C SER A 539 0.46 -33.38 -18.53
N VAL A 540 1.34 -33.55 -19.51
CA VAL A 540 1.59 -34.86 -20.13
C VAL A 540 2.43 -35.67 -19.16
N LEU A 541 1.85 -36.75 -18.66
CA LEU A 541 2.47 -37.68 -17.72
C LEU A 541 3.28 -38.75 -18.44
N TYR A 542 2.81 -39.19 -19.61
CA TYR A 542 3.42 -40.25 -20.41
C TYR A 542 2.91 -40.19 -21.86
N GLN A 543 3.60 -40.86 -22.79
CA GLN A 543 3.15 -41.01 -24.18
C GLN A 543 3.10 -42.48 -24.55
N LEU A 544 1.94 -42.92 -25.04
CA LEU A 544 1.75 -44.27 -25.57
C LEU A 544 1.89 -44.24 -27.10
N ARG A 545 2.50 -45.29 -27.66
CA ARG A 545 2.51 -45.53 -29.11
C ARG A 545 1.28 -46.34 -29.52
N ASN A 546 0.93 -46.30 -30.80
CA ASN A 546 -0.10 -47.19 -31.34
C ASN A 546 0.14 -48.65 -30.94
N ASP A 547 -0.97 -49.36 -30.71
CA ASP A 547 -1.02 -50.75 -30.23
C ASP A 547 -0.51 -50.99 -28.80
N ASN A 548 0.01 -49.97 -28.10
CA ASN A 548 0.24 -50.09 -26.65
C ASN A 548 -1.09 -50.35 -25.93
N LEU A 549 -1.07 -51.35 -25.05
CA LEU A 549 -2.21 -51.75 -24.24
C LEU A 549 -2.23 -50.99 -22.90
N PHE A 550 -3.43 -50.72 -22.40
CA PHE A 550 -3.66 -50.17 -21.06
C PHE A 550 -5.00 -50.63 -20.49
N ASP A 551 -5.08 -50.66 -19.16
CA ASP A 551 -6.32 -50.97 -18.44
C ASP A 551 -7.18 -49.71 -18.34
N VAL A 552 -8.44 -49.78 -18.74
CA VAL A 552 -9.43 -48.74 -18.45
C VAL A 552 -10.01 -49.00 -17.07
N ILE A 553 -9.86 -48.02 -16.18
CA ILE A 553 -10.28 -48.11 -14.77
C ILE A 553 -11.28 -47.02 -14.37
N GLY A 554 -11.67 -46.15 -15.32
CA GLY A 554 -12.55 -45.01 -15.11
C GLY A 554 -12.79 -44.27 -16.41
N GLU A 555 -13.75 -43.36 -16.42
CA GLU A 555 -14.03 -42.47 -17.56
C GLU A 555 -14.57 -41.13 -17.08
N CYS A 556 -14.58 -40.12 -17.94
CA CYS A 556 -15.24 -38.85 -17.69
C CYS A 556 -15.49 -38.09 -18.98
N TYR A 557 -16.22 -36.98 -18.88
CA TYR A 557 -16.45 -36.07 -19.99
C TYR A 557 -15.95 -34.69 -19.63
N ASN A 558 -15.25 -34.04 -20.55
CA ASN A 558 -14.85 -32.65 -20.37
C ASN A 558 -14.98 -31.90 -21.68
N ASN A 559 -15.68 -30.77 -21.65
CA ASN A 559 -16.01 -29.96 -22.85
C ASN A 559 -16.65 -30.77 -23.98
N GLY A 560 -17.41 -31.82 -23.66
CA GLY A 560 -18.05 -32.71 -24.63
C GLY A 560 -17.18 -33.86 -25.13
N ASP A 561 -15.87 -33.86 -24.84
CA ASP A 561 -14.96 -34.94 -25.21
C ASP A 561 -15.02 -36.08 -24.18
N HIS A 562 -14.94 -37.33 -24.67
CA HIS A 562 -14.89 -38.53 -23.84
C HIS A 562 -13.44 -38.92 -23.51
N TRP A 563 -13.18 -39.15 -22.23
CA TRP A 563 -11.85 -39.49 -21.71
C TRP A 563 -11.90 -40.78 -20.91
N LEU A 564 -10.87 -41.60 -21.06
CA LEU A 564 -10.67 -42.82 -20.30
C LEU A 564 -9.58 -42.59 -19.26
N LEU A 565 -9.85 -43.00 -18.01
CA LEU A 565 -8.83 -43.12 -16.98
C LEU A 565 -8.08 -44.44 -17.21
N ALA A 566 -6.89 -44.33 -17.79
CA ALA A 566 -6.02 -45.43 -18.13
C ALA A 566 -5.04 -45.72 -16.99
N HIS A 567 -4.91 -46.99 -16.64
CA HIS A 567 -3.83 -47.51 -15.82
C HIS A 567 -2.84 -48.26 -16.73
N ILE A 568 -1.61 -47.78 -16.75
CA ILE A 568 -0.53 -48.28 -17.61
C ILE A 568 0.52 -48.89 -16.70
N LYS A 569 0.72 -50.20 -16.84
CA LYS A 569 1.68 -50.96 -16.05
C LYS A 569 2.52 -51.86 -16.94
N ASN A 570 3.83 -51.62 -16.93
CA ASN A 570 4.85 -52.48 -17.54
C ASN A 570 6.08 -52.56 -16.61
N GLU A 571 7.18 -53.14 -17.08
CA GLU A 571 8.40 -53.35 -16.27
C GLU A 571 9.02 -52.05 -15.74
N THR A 572 8.86 -50.93 -16.44
CA THR A 572 9.51 -49.65 -16.12
C THR A 572 8.53 -48.52 -15.79
N VAL A 573 7.24 -48.72 -16.02
CA VAL A 573 6.19 -47.71 -15.89
C VAL A 573 5.02 -48.26 -15.10
N ASN A 574 4.57 -47.51 -14.09
CA ASN A 574 3.32 -47.76 -13.37
C ASN A 574 2.64 -46.41 -13.15
N ILE A 575 1.77 -46.02 -14.08
CA ILE A 575 1.17 -44.68 -14.09
C ILE A 575 -0.33 -44.75 -14.38
N THR A 576 -1.06 -43.80 -13.82
CA THR A 576 -2.49 -43.60 -14.10
C THR A 576 -2.67 -42.23 -14.71
N GLY A 577 -3.46 -42.12 -15.78
CA GLY A 577 -3.70 -40.88 -16.49
C GLY A 577 -4.89 -40.92 -17.43
N PHE A 578 -5.33 -39.76 -17.90
CA PHE A 578 -6.42 -39.62 -18.84
C PHE A 578 -5.93 -39.69 -20.28
N VAL A 579 -6.63 -40.47 -21.10
CA VAL A 579 -6.41 -40.56 -22.56
C VAL A 579 -7.72 -40.27 -23.29
N ALA A 580 -7.63 -39.60 -24.45
CA ALA A 580 -8.82 -39.29 -25.24
C ALA A 580 -9.38 -40.57 -25.87
N ALA A 581 -10.65 -40.89 -25.57
CA ALA A 581 -11.25 -42.17 -25.91
C ALA A 581 -11.33 -42.42 -27.42
N GLN A 582 -11.46 -41.35 -28.22
CA GLN A 582 -11.53 -41.39 -29.68
C GLN A 582 -10.26 -41.95 -30.36
N TYR A 583 -9.11 -41.93 -29.67
CA TYR A 583 -7.84 -42.46 -30.19
C TYR A 583 -7.52 -43.85 -29.62
N THR A 584 -8.55 -44.63 -29.31
CA THR A 584 -8.43 -45.97 -28.71
C THR A 584 -9.31 -46.95 -29.47
N LYS A 585 -8.88 -48.21 -29.57
CA LYS A 585 -9.64 -49.32 -30.18
C LYS A 585 -9.81 -50.47 -29.20
#